data_AF-G6C3W6-F1
#
_entry.id   AF-G6C3W6-F1
#
_cell.length_a   1.000
_cell.length_b   1.000
_cell.length_c   1.000
_cell.angle_alpha   90.00
_cell.angle_beta   90.00
_cell.angle_gamma   90.00
#
_symmetry.space_group_name_H-M   'P 1'
#
loop_
_entity.id
_entity.type
_entity.pdbx_description
1 polymer ?
#
loop_
_entity_poly.entity_id
_entity_poly.type
_entity_poly.pdbx_seq_one_letter_code
_entity_poly.pdbx_strand_id
1 'polypeptide(L)'
;MDNKDKKNTCIVVGYDNEEIGSNSIQGADSPTLANILGRISNAMDLTLEEHEQTLAKSFVISNDAAHSIHPNYLEKADPTNEPKINCGPVIKMAANKSYITDGYSKAVIEKMSKDAKIPIQVFVNRSDVRGGSTIGPIQQSQIRIQGIDIGSPLLSMHSVRELGGVEDHYNLYKLISELFKN
;
A
#
# COMPACT_ATOMS: atom_id res chain seq x y z
N MET A 1 -13.69 -11.21 6.46
CA MET A 1 -13.00 -12.47 6.11
C MET A 1 -12.90 -13.27 7.38
N ASP A 2 -13.59 -14.41 7.48
CA ASP A 2 -13.49 -15.28 8.65
C ASP A 2 -12.14 -16.04 8.58
N ASN A 3 -11.36 -16.03 9.66
CA ASN A 3 -9.94 -16.45 9.69
C ASN A 3 -9.73 -17.82 10.38
N LYS A 4 -10.76 -18.66 10.42
CA LYS A 4 -10.76 -19.85 11.29
C LYS A 4 -9.83 -20.99 10.85
N ASP A 5 -9.39 -21.00 9.58
CA ASP A 5 -8.65 -22.15 9.01
C ASP A 5 -7.37 -21.75 8.22
N LYS A 6 -6.80 -20.57 8.44
CA LYS A 6 -5.63 -20.10 7.68
C LYS A 6 -4.31 -20.35 8.41
N LYS A 7 -3.28 -20.72 7.63
CA LYS A 7 -1.90 -20.89 8.12
C LYS A 7 -1.17 -19.56 8.40
N ASN A 8 -1.69 -18.45 7.86
CA ASN A 8 -1.04 -17.14 7.92
C ASN A 8 -1.73 -16.23 8.94
N THR A 9 -0.95 -15.40 9.64
CA THR A 9 -1.48 -14.32 10.47
C THR A 9 -1.84 -13.12 9.59
N CYS A 10 -3.14 -12.80 9.48
CA CYS A 10 -3.61 -11.64 8.73
C CYS A 10 -3.72 -10.42 9.66
N ILE A 11 -3.15 -9.28 9.25
CA ILE A 11 -3.12 -8.06 10.06
C ILE A 11 -3.59 -6.88 9.20
N VAL A 12 -4.41 -6.02 9.80
CA VAL A 12 -4.77 -4.70 9.28
C VAL A 12 -4.41 -3.68 10.35
N VAL A 13 -3.69 -2.62 9.95
CA VAL A 13 -3.25 -1.55 10.84
C VAL A 13 -3.67 -0.22 10.25
N GLY A 14 -4.33 0.61 11.06
CA GLY A 14 -4.57 2.02 10.75
C GLY A 14 -3.63 2.88 11.58
N TYR A 15 -2.89 3.77 10.92
CA TYR A 15 -2.05 4.77 11.56
C TYR A 15 -2.75 6.12 11.56
N ASP A 16 -2.44 6.93 12.57
CA ASP A 16 -2.84 8.33 12.62
C ASP A 16 -1.67 9.24 12.19
N ASN A 17 -1.93 10.53 12.02
CA ASN A 17 -0.92 11.58 11.83
C ASN A 17 -0.05 11.46 10.58
N GLU A 18 -0.48 10.69 9.59
CA GLU A 18 0.18 10.60 8.27
C GLU A 18 0.38 12.00 7.67
N GLU A 19 -0.70 12.78 7.64
CA GLU A 19 -0.78 14.13 7.05
C GLU A 19 0.10 15.19 7.74
N ILE A 20 0.63 14.87 8.93
CA ILE A 20 1.57 15.73 9.68
C ILE A 20 2.95 15.09 9.82
N GLY A 21 3.23 14.04 9.04
CA GLY A 21 4.55 13.42 8.91
C GLY A 21 4.77 12.12 9.69
N SER A 22 3.72 11.54 10.29
CA SER A 22 3.75 10.25 11.01
C SER A 22 4.64 10.15 12.26
N ASN A 23 5.33 11.23 12.65
CA ASN A 23 6.25 11.25 13.79
C ASN A 23 5.49 11.45 15.11
N SER A 24 4.75 10.42 15.53
CA SER A 24 4.00 10.38 16.79
C SER A 24 3.88 8.94 17.28
N ILE A 25 3.40 8.74 18.51
CA ILE A 25 3.23 7.40 19.10
C ILE A 25 2.21 6.55 18.31
N GLN A 26 1.17 7.19 17.80
CA GLN A 26 0.12 6.58 16.99
C GLN A 26 0.39 6.63 15.47
N GLY A 27 1.48 7.26 15.06
CA GLY A 27 1.90 7.36 13.66
C GLY A 27 2.75 6.19 13.19
N ALA A 28 2.98 6.14 11.88
CA ALA A 28 3.75 5.08 11.25
C ALA A 28 5.25 5.12 11.59
N ASP A 29 5.78 6.29 11.96
CA ASP A 29 7.16 6.46 12.42
C ASP A 29 7.26 6.17 13.92
N SER A 30 6.73 5.00 14.31
CA SER A 30 6.75 4.51 15.67
C SER A 30 7.05 3.01 15.69
N PRO A 31 7.68 2.50 16.77
CA PRO A 31 7.93 1.06 16.92
C PRO A 31 6.66 0.29 17.29
N THR A 32 5.49 0.93 17.31
CA THR A 32 4.23 0.35 17.79
C THR A 32 3.91 -0.97 17.09
N LEU A 33 3.96 -1.01 15.75
CA LEU A 33 3.67 -2.25 15.02
C LEU A 33 4.74 -3.31 15.25
N ALA A 34 6.03 -2.95 15.28
CA ALA A 34 7.13 -3.89 15.53
C ALA A 34 6.95 -4.56 16.90
N ASN A 35 6.63 -3.77 17.93
CA ASN A 35 6.36 -4.25 19.28
C ASN A 35 5.13 -5.16 19.34
N ILE A 36 4.06 -4.84 18.61
CA ILE A 36 2.86 -5.68 18.54
C ILE A 36 3.18 -7.02 17.88
N LEU A 37 3.90 -7.03 16.75
CA LEU A 37 4.31 -8.26 16.06
C LEU A 37 5.22 -9.13 16.93
N GLY A 38 6.16 -8.51 17.66
CA GLY A 38 7.00 -9.22 18.63
C GLY A 38 6.19 -9.85 19.76
N ARG A 39 5.18 -9.14 20.29
CA ARG A 39 4.26 -9.68 21.32
C ARG A 39 3.40 -10.83 20.81
N ILE A 40 2.90 -10.75 19.57
CA ILE A 40 2.17 -11.84 18.92
C ILE A 40 3.08 -13.07 18.79
N SER A 41 4.30 -12.86 18.29
CA SER A 41 5.27 -13.95 18.10
C SER A 41 5.64 -14.62 19.42
N ASN A 42 5.85 -13.84 20.48
CA ASN A 42 6.10 -14.36 21.83
C ASN A 42 4.90 -15.12 22.39
N ALA A 43 3.67 -14.67 22.15
CA ALA A 43 2.46 -15.38 22.56
C ALA A 43 2.22 -16.69 21.78
N MET A 44 2.91 -16.86 20.65
CA MET A 44 2.92 -18.07 19.83
C MET A 44 4.16 -18.95 20.11
N ASP A 45 4.93 -18.63 21.15
CA ASP A 45 6.17 -19.33 21.54
C ASP A 45 7.23 -19.40 20.42
N LEU A 46 7.23 -18.42 19.50
CA LEU A 46 8.25 -18.33 18.46
C LEU A 46 9.58 -17.85 19.02
N THR A 47 10.66 -18.47 18.58
CA THR A 47 12.02 -17.96 18.76
C THR A 47 12.24 -16.67 17.96
N LEU A 48 13.30 -15.92 18.30
CA LEU A 48 13.68 -14.72 17.54
C LEU A 48 13.96 -15.04 16.06
N GLU A 49 14.61 -16.18 15.77
CA GLU A 49 14.88 -16.61 14.39
C GLU A 49 13.58 -16.90 13.63
N GLU A 50 12.61 -17.57 14.26
CA GLU A 50 11.31 -17.84 13.65
C GLU A 50 10.50 -16.55 13.42
N HIS A 51 10.62 -15.56 14.32
CA HIS A 51 10.04 -14.23 14.11
C HIS A 51 10.62 -13.54 12.87
N GLU A 52 11.95 -13.47 12.75
CA GLU A 52 12.62 -12.84 11.61
C GLU A 52 12.30 -13.57 10.29
N GLN A 53 12.26 -14.91 10.30
CA GLN A 53 11.83 -15.69 9.15
C GLN A 53 10.36 -15.44 8.78
N THR A 54 9.49 -15.21 9.76
CA THR A 54 8.09 -14.86 9.53
C THR A 54 7.96 -13.48 8.88
N LEU A 55 8.70 -12.48 9.37
CA LEU A 55 8.75 -11.15 8.74
C LEU A 55 9.27 -11.22 7.31
N ALA A 56 10.34 -11.98 7.06
CA ALA A 56 10.92 -12.14 5.72
C ALA A 56 9.98 -12.85 4.71
N LYS A 57 9.06 -13.68 5.19
CA LYS A 57 8.02 -14.36 4.38
C LYS A 57 6.72 -13.55 4.27
N SER A 58 6.62 -12.42 4.97
CA SER A 58 5.43 -11.58 4.97
C SER A 58 5.42 -10.60 3.80
N PHE A 59 4.22 -10.14 3.45
CA PHE A 59 4.00 -9.13 2.43
C PHE A 59 3.02 -8.07 2.93
N VAL A 60 3.29 -6.79 2.67
CA VAL A 60 2.42 -5.67 3.09
C VAL A 60 1.89 -4.89 1.90
N ILE A 61 0.62 -4.51 1.98
CA ILE A 61 0.04 -3.47 1.14
C ILE A 61 -0.06 -2.19 1.97
N SER A 62 0.77 -1.20 1.64
CA SER A 62 0.60 0.18 2.08
C SER A 62 -0.53 0.78 1.24
N ASN A 63 -1.72 0.86 1.83
CA ASN A 63 -2.92 1.32 1.14
C ASN A 63 -3.18 2.79 1.43
N ASP A 64 -3.00 3.63 0.43
CA ASP A 64 -3.25 5.06 0.49
C ASP A 64 -3.64 5.56 -0.91
N ALA A 65 -4.48 6.57 -1.00
CA ALA A 65 -5.04 7.07 -2.26
C ALA A 65 -3.97 7.41 -3.33
N ALA A 66 -4.40 7.43 -4.58
CA ALA A 66 -3.57 7.78 -5.72
C ALA A 66 -4.19 8.94 -6.51
N HIS A 67 -3.38 9.70 -7.22
CA HIS A 67 -3.88 10.73 -8.12
C HIS A 67 -4.39 10.12 -9.43
N SER A 68 -5.62 10.45 -9.80
CA SER A 68 -6.11 10.29 -11.18
C SER A 68 -5.58 11.44 -12.05
N ILE A 69 -5.47 11.20 -13.36
CA ILE A 69 -5.28 12.26 -14.34
C ILE A 69 -6.45 13.25 -14.26
N HIS A 70 -6.12 14.53 -14.11
CA HIS A 70 -7.11 15.60 -14.06
C HIS A 70 -7.30 16.20 -15.46
N PRO A 71 -8.53 16.24 -16.02
CA PRO A 71 -8.75 16.64 -17.41
C PRO A 71 -8.33 18.10 -17.70
N ASN A 72 -8.41 18.97 -16.69
CA ASN A 72 -8.01 20.38 -16.82
C ASN A 72 -6.51 20.65 -16.55
N TYR A 73 -5.75 19.65 -16.07
CA TYR A 73 -4.35 19.82 -15.65
C TYR A 73 -3.48 18.66 -16.14
N LEU A 74 -3.57 18.36 -17.45
CA LEU A 74 -2.83 17.24 -18.06
C LEU A 74 -1.32 17.41 -17.90
N GLU A 75 -0.83 18.63 -17.84
CA GLU A 75 0.57 18.95 -17.63
C GLU A 75 1.10 18.52 -16.26
N LYS A 76 0.24 18.16 -15.31
CA LYS A 76 0.66 17.65 -13.99
C LYS A 76 0.88 16.14 -13.97
N ALA A 77 0.34 15.40 -14.95
CA ALA A 77 0.46 13.95 -15.04
C ALA A 77 1.75 13.51 -15.74
N ASP A 78 2.22 12.29 -15.43
CA ASP A 78 3.25 11.64 -16.24
C ASP A 78 2.65 11.23 -17.60
N PRO A 79 3.32 11.52 -18.74
CA PRO A 79 2.76 11.29 -20.06
C PRO A 79 2.63 9.80 -20.43
N THR A 80 3.23 8.90 -19.65
CA THR A 80 3.17 7.45 -19.89
C THR A 80 2.30 6.70 -18.88
N ASN A 81 2.02 7.31 -17.72
CA ASN A 81 1.29 6.72 -16.62
C ASN A 81 0.19 7.69 -16.16
N GLU A 82 -1.01 7.49 -16.72
CA GLU A 82 -2.16 8.34 -16.50
C GLU A 82 -3.31 7.55 -15.85
N PRO A 83 -3.27 7.30 -14.52
CA PRO A 83 -4.36 6.59 -13.86
C PRO A 83 -5.69 7.29 -14.07
N LYS A 84 -6.75 6.54 -14.38
CA LYS A 84 -8.10 7.03 -14.59
C LYS A 84 -9.04 6.46 -13.55
N ILE A 85 -10.04 7.26 -13.17
CA ILE A 85 -11.17 6.81 -12.34
C ILE A 85 -11.93 5.67 -13.04
N ASN A 86 -12.33 4.67 -12.25
CA ASN A 86 -12.99 3.42 -12.63
C ASN A 86 -12.17 2.53 -13.58
N CYS A 87 -10.84 2.68 -13.59
CA CYS A 87 -9.94 1.82 -14.37
C CYS A 87 -9.08 0.91 -13.49
N GLY A 88 -9.37 0.83 -12.19
CA GLY A 88 -8.78 -0.12 -11.26
C GLY A 88 -7.74 0.50 -10.31
N PRO A 89 -7.32 -0.26 -9.28
CA PRO A 89 -6.34 0.20 -8.30
C PRO A 89 -5.01 0.59 -8.93
N VAL A 90 -4.34 1.55 -8.31
CA VAL A 90 -3.13 2.17 -8.83
C VAL A 90 -1.93 1.74 -8.01
N ILE A 91 -0.99 1.06 -8.65
CA ILE A 91 0.34 0.77 -8.10
C ILE A 91 1.16 2.06 -8.14
N LYS A 92 1.56 2.58 -6.97
CA LYS A 92 2.36 3.80 -6.85
C LYS A 92 3.84 3.45 -6.88
N MET A 93 4.60 4.04 -7.79
CA MET A 93 6.03 3.80 -7.96
C MET A 93 6.81 5.11 -7.96
N ALA A 94 7.96 5.12 -7.28
CA ALA A 94 8.86 6.26 -7.27
C ALA A 94 10.31 5.81 -7.13
N ALA A 95 11.19 6.30 -8.02
CA ALA A 95 12.61 5.94 -8.02
C ALA A 95 13.34 6.41 -6.75
N ASN A 96 12.87 7.50 -6.13
CA ASN A 96 13.40 8.04 -4.87
C ASN A 96 12.82 7.36 -3.61
N LYS A 97 12.04 6.27 -3.77
CA LYS A 97 11.41 5.53 -2.67
C LYS A 97 10.48 6.38 -1.78
N SER A 98 9.79 7.37 -2.36
CA SER A 98 8.62 7.98 -1.71
C SER A 98 7.43 7.01 -1.57
N TYR A 99 7.48 5.89 -2.31
CA TYR A 99 6.63 4.72 -2.21
C TYR A 99 7.50 3.46 -2.04
N ILE A 100 7.06 2.46 -1.26
CA ILE A 100 7.86 1.24 -1.00
C ILE A 100 8.04 0.35 -2.22
N THR A 101 7.10 0.44 -3.16
CA THR A 101 7.02 -0.42 -4.33
C THR A 101 8.36 -0.59 -5.03
N ASP A 102 8.67 -1.83 -5.42
CA ASP A 102 9.77 -2.17 -6.31
C ASP A 102 9.29 -3.12 -7.42
N GLY A 103 10.22 -3.59 -8.25
CA GLY A 103 9.89 -4.51 -9.34
C GLY A 103 9.35 -5.85 -8.86
N TYR A 104 9.79 -6.36 -7.71
CA TYR A 104 9.33 -7.62 -7.16
C TYR A 104 7.91 -7.47 -6.61
N SER A 105 7.67 -6.48 -5.74
CA SER A 105 6.36 -6.28 -5.14
C SER A 105 5.29 -5.91 -6.17
N LYS A 106 5.67 -5.15 -7.20
CA LYS A 106 4.82 -4.94 -8.39
C LYS A 106 4.47 -6.26 -9.07
N ALA A 107 5.46 -7.12 -9.37
CA ALA A 107 5.21 -8.38 -10.06
C ALA A 107 4.27 -9.33 -9.27
N VAL A 108 4.39 -9.34 -7.94
CA VAL A 108 3.48 -10.10 -7.05
C VAL A 108 2.03 -9.63 -7.23
N ILE A 109 1.80 -8.31 -7.16
CA ILE A 109 0.46 -7.75 -7.34
C ILE A 109 -0.06 -7.92 -8.77
N GLU A 110 0.78 -7.72 -9.80
CA GLU A 110 0.39 -7.93 -11.19
C GLU A 110 -0.04 -9.38 -11.45
N LYS A 111 0.67 -10.36 -10.88
CA LYS A 111 0.30 -11.78 -10.97
C LYS A 111 -1.05 -12.04 -10.31
N MET A 112 -1.23 -11.58 -9.07
CA MET A 112 -2.47 -11.75 -8.32
C MET A 112 -3.65 -11.08 -9.01
N SER A 113 -3.46 -9.85 -9.50
CA SER A 113 -4.47 -9.09 -10.23
C SER A 113 -4.87 -9.79 -11.54
N LYS A 114 -3.89 -10.35 -12.27
CA LYS A 114 -4.13 -11.12 -13.49
C LYS A 114 -4.96 -12.38 -13.22
N ASP A 115 -4.63 -13.12 -12.18
CA ASP A 115 -5.35 -14.36 -11.81
C ASP A 115 -6.79 -14.05 -11.38
N ALA A 116 -6.98 -12.97 -10.63
CA ALA A 116 -8.28 -12.52 -10.16
C ALA A 116 -9.08 -11.69 -11.19
N LYS A 117 -8.51 -11.43 -12.37
CA LYS A 117 -9.09 -10.59 -13.44
C LYS A 117 -9.46 -9.19 -12.96
N ILE A 118 -8.61 -8.59 -12.12
CA ILE A 118 -8.76 -7.23 -11.61
C ILE A 118 -7.92 -6.31 -12.50
N PRO A 119 -8.47 -5.19 -13.02
CA PRO A 119 -7.67 -4.20 -13.72
C PRO A 119 -6.80 -3.44 -12.72
N ILE A 120 -5.57 -3.12 -13.11
CA ILE A 120 -4.64 -2.31 -12.31
C ILE A 120 -3.96 -1.29 -13.20
N GLN A 121 -3.57 -0.18 -12.60
CA GLN A 121 -2.91 0.94 -13.23
C GLN A 121 -1.58 1.21 -12.51
N VAL A 122 -0.71 1.99 -13.14
CA VAL A 122 0.55 2.41 -12.54
C VAL A 122 0.55 3.93 -12.46
N PHE A 123 1.04 4.45 -11.34
CA PHE A 123 1.34 5.86 -11.15
C PHE A 123 2.82 6.04 -10.88
N VAL A 124 3.40 6.99 -11.60
CA VAL A 124 4.70 7.59 -11.29
C VAL A 124 4.53 9.10 -11.31
N ASN A 125 5.30 9.78 -10.48
CA ASN A 125 5.43 11.23 -10.60
C ASN A 125 6.23 11.56 -11.86
N ARG A 126 5.94 12.71 -12.47
CA ARG A 126 6.84 13.31 -13.45
C ARG A 126 8.21 13.49 -12.82
N SER A 127 9.27 13.21 -13.58
CA SER A 127 10.65 13.26 -13.05
C SER A 127 11.12 14.66 -12.64
N ASP A 128 10.47 15.71 -13.13
CA ASP A 128 10.79 17.12 -12.84
C ASP A 128 10.03 17.71 -11.64
N VAL A 129 9.13 16.94 -11.02
CA VAL A 129 8.30 17.38 -9.89
C VAL A 129 8.52 16.47 -8.68
N ARG A 130 8.62 17.07 -7.50
CA ARG A 130 8.60 16.32 -6.24
C ARG A 130 7.17 15.84 -5.98
N GLY A 131 6.98 14.53 -5.92
CA GLY A 131 5.73 13.92 -5.45
C GLY A 131 5.62 13.87 -3.93
N GLY A 132 4.42 13.49 -3.48
CA GLY A 132 4.19 13.11 -2.08
C GLY A 132 4.92 11.81 -1.70
N SER A 133 4.91 11.52 -0.41
CA SER A 133 5.34 10.25 0.20
C SER A 133 4.16 9.61 0.93
N THR A 134 4.31 8.35 1.34
CA THR A 134 3.33 7.66 2.17
C THR A 134 3.97 7.09 3.42
N ILE A 135 3.17 6.43 4.26
CA ILE A 135 3.66 5.64 5.40
C ILE A 135 4.47 4.40 5.01
N GLY A 136 4.38 3.93 3.76
CA GLY A 136 5.03 2.70 3.34
C GLY A 136 6.53 2.70 3.67
N PRO A 137 7.32 3.66 3.15
CA PRO A 137 8.76 3.69 3.36
C PRO A 137 9.15 3.85 4.83
N ILE A 138 8.34 4.60 5.58
CA ILE A 138 8.48 4.77 7.02
C ILE A 138 8.32 3.43 7.72
N GLN A 139 7.22 2.71 7.46
CA GLN A 139 6.96 1.41 8.05
C GLN A 139 8.01 0.37 7.67
N GLN A 140 8.47 0.35 6.42
CA GLN A 140 9.50 -0.57 5.94
C GLN A 140 10.87 -0.31 6.61
N SER A 141 11.14 0.92 7.04
CA SER A 141 12.36 1.24 7.81
C SER A 141 12.32 0.74 9.25
N GLN A 142 11.11 0.59 9.83
CA GLN A 142 10.90 0.08 11.18
C GLN A 142 10.79 -1.46 11.20
N ILE A 143 10.24 -2.06 10.14
CA ILE A 143 9.99 -3.50 10.03
C ILE A 143 10.33 -3.96 8.62
N ARG A 144 11.23 -4.94 8.51
CA ARG A 144 11.75 -5.43 7.24
C ARG A 144 10.77 -6.38 6.52
N ILE A 145 9.60 -5.87 6.15
CA ILE A 145 8.61 -6.57 5.34
C ILE A 145 8.63 -5.99 3.92
N GLN A 146 8.57 -6.87 2.92
CA GLN A 146 8.42 -6.44 1.53
C GLN A 146 6.99 -5.97 1.29
N GLY A 147 6.83 -4.94 0.46
CA GLY A 147 5.49 -4.43 0.20
C GLY A 147 5.37 -3.54 -0.99
N ILE A 148 4.14 -3.10 -1.18
CA ILE A 148 3.71 -2.25 -2.29
C ILE A 148 2.87 -1.10 -1.76
N ASP A 149 3.01 0.07 -2.36
CA ASP A 149 2.04 1.15 -2.22
C ASP A 149 0.99 1.03 -3.32
N ILE A 150 -0.27 0.97 -2.90
CA ILE A 150 -1.42 0.91 -3.80
C ILE A 150 -2.52 1.84 -3.31
N GLY A 151 -3.33 2.34 -4.23
CA GLY A 151 -4.44 3.23 -3.90
C GLY A 151 -5.56 3.21 -4.90
N SER A 152 -6.75 3.66 -4.48
CA SER A 152 -7.79 4.05 -5.43
C SER A 152 -7.44 5.41 -6.05
N PRO A 153 -7.58 5.58 -7.38
CA PRO A 153 -7.40 6.87 -8.02
C PRO A 153 -8.54 7.81 -7.60
N LEU A 154 -8.16 9.04 -7.25
CA LEU A 154 -9.10 10.11 -6.93
C LEU A 154 -8.68 11.44 -7.55
N LEU A 155 -9.63 12.36 -7.61
CA LEU A 155 -9.43 13.76 -7.94
C LEU A 155 -9.61 14.63 -6.70
N SER A 156 -8.91 15.77 -6.69
CA SER A 156 -8.97 16.77 -5.62
C SER A 156 -8.50 16.25 -4.26
N MET A 157 -7.40 15.48 -4.24
CA MET A 157 -6.77 15.00 -3.01
C MET A 157 -6.55 16.15 -2.00
N HIS A 158 -6.88 15.91 -0.73
CA HIS A 158 -6.86 16.88 0.39
C HIS A 158 -7.91 18.00 0.30
N SER A 159 -8.86 17.91 -0.63
CA SER A 159 -10.05 18.76 -0.62
C SER A 159 -10.99 18.36 0.51
N VAL A 160 -11.80 19.29 1.01
CA VAL A 160 -12.94 18.99 1.90
C VAL A 160 -13.94 18.01 1.25
N ARG A 161 -13.92 17.92 -0.08
CA ARG A 161 -14.69 16.95 -0.87
C ARG A 161 -13.85 16.45 -2.04
N GLU A 162 -13.48 15.19 -1.96
CA GLU A 162 -12.74 14.46 -2.98
C GLU A 162 -13.70 13.70 -3.92
N LEU A 163 -13.20 13.28 -5.09
CA LEU A 163 -13.96 12.52 -6.07
C LEU A 163 -13.23 11.22 -6.42
N GLY A 164 -13.85 10.08 -6.12
CA GLY A 164 -13.33 8.74 -6.44
C GLY A 164 -14.31 7.88 -7.24
N GLY A 165 -13.82 6.76 -7.77
CA GLY A 165 -14.61 5.78 -8.51
C GLY A 165 -15.16 4.66 -7.63
N VAL A 166 -16.43 4.29 -7.84
CA VAL A 166 -17.06 3.15 -7.14
C VAL A 166 -16.41 1.82 -7.56
N GLU A 167 -16.09 1.66 -8.84
CA GLU A 167 -15.43 0.46 -9.35
C GLU A 167 -14.00 0.33 -8.82
N ASP A 168 -13.31 1.45 -8.63
CA ASP A 168 -11.95 1.42 -8.06
C ASP A 168 -11.96 0.93 -6.62
N HIS A 169 -12.93 1.39 -5.82
CA HIS A 169 -13.10 0.94 -4.43
C HIS A 169 -13.39 -0.57 -4.36
N TYR A 170 -14.30 -1.05 -5.22
CA TYR A 170 -14.66 -2.47 -5.26
C TYR A 170 -13.51 -3.36 -5.75
N ASN A 171 -12.77 -2.91 -6.78
CA ASN A 171 -11.61 -3.64 -7.28
C ASN A 171 -10.46 -3.66 -6.28
N LEU A 172 -10.23 -2.56 -5.54
CA LEU A 172 -9.25 -2.53 -4.46
C LEU A 172 -9.62 -3.50 -3.33
N TYR A 173 -10.89 -3.51 -2.92
CA TYR A 173 -11.41 -4.49 -1.96
C TYR A 173 -11.14 -5.93 -2.41
N LYS A 174 -11.44 -6.26 -3.67
CA LYS A 174 -11.18 -7.59 -4.23
C LYS A 174 -9.69 -7.93 -4.18
N LEU A 175 -8.83 -7.00 -4.59
CA LEU A 175 -7.39 -7.23 -4.64
C LEU A 175 -6.79 -7.49 -3.26
N ILE A 176 -7.16 -6.68 -2.26
CA ILE A 176 -6.76 -6.90 -0.86
C ILE A 176 -7.34 -8.22 -0.33
N SER A 177 -8.55 -8.59 -0.77
CA SER A 177 -9.16 -9.88 -0.42
C SER A 177 -8.40 -11.07 -0.96
N GLU A 178 -7.83 -10.97 -2.16
CA GLU A 178 -6.98 -12.02 -2.73
C GLU A 178 -5.67 -12.17 -1.95
N LEU A 179 -5.07 -11.07 -1.47
CA LEU A 179 -3.87 -11.14 -0.64
C LEU A 179 -4.13 -11.97 0.62
N PHE A 180 -5.24 -11.72 1.31
CA PHE A 180 -5.53 -12.44 2.55
C PHE A 180 -6.01 -13.88 2.33
N LYS A 181 -6.44 -14.26 1.13
CA LYS A 181 -6.86 -15.65 0.83
C LYS A 181 -5.67 -16.60 0.65
N ASN A 182 -4.57 -16.09 0.11
CA ASN A 182 -3.37 -16.85 -0.22
C ASN A 182 -2.33 -16.80 0.93
#